data_AF-A0A530L653-F1
#
_entry.id   AF-A0A530L653-F1
#
_cell.length_a   1.000
_cell.length_b   1.000
_cell.length_c   1.000
_cell.angle_alpha   90.00
_cell.angle_beta   90.00
_cell.angle_gamma   90.00
#
_symmetry.space_group_name_H-M   'P 1'
#
loop_
_entity.id
_entity.type
_entity.pdbx_description
1 polymer ?
#
loop_
_entity_poly.entity_id
_entity_poly.type
_entity_poly.pdbx_seq_one_letter_code
_entity_poly.pdbx_strand_id
1 'polypeptide(L)'
;FNVLAHRFPEKLNGARVLDLFAGTGALGLEALSRGASYAVFIEESAEGRGLIRTNVEAFGLTGRTKIFRRDATGLGEAGTIAAFGLV
;
A
#
# COMPACT_ATOMS: atom_id res chain seq x y z
N PHE A 1 -9.85 -9.84 -0.08
CA PHE A 1 -10.15 -8.92 1.04
C PHE A 1 -11.24 -7.94 0.61
N ASN A 2 -12.07 -7.44 1.53
CA ASN A 2 -13.18 -6.53 1.20
C ASN A 2 -13.34 -5.38 2.22
N VAL A 3 -12.29 -5.05 2.97
CA VAL A 3 -12.33 -4.05 4.04
C VAL A 3 -12.51 -2.64 3.48
N LEU A 4 -11.81 -2.31 2.39
CA LEU A 4 -11.80 -0.98 1.81
C LEU A 4 -13.07 -0.70 1.00
N ALA A 5 -13.54 -1.69 0.25
CA ALA A 5 -14.76 -1.53 -0.54
C ALA A 5 -16.00 -1.29 0.34
N HIS A 6 -16.05 -1.87 1.54
CA HIS A 6 -17.15 -1.62 2.48
C HIS A 6 -17.05 -0.27 3.18
N ARG A 7 -15.84 0.25 3.39
CA ARG A 7 -15.65 1.46 4.21
C ARG A 7 -15.52 2.74 3.38
N PHE A 8 -14.96 2.66 2.16
CA PHE A 8 -14.66 3.81 1.31
C PHE A 8 -14.77 3.49 -0.20
N PRO A 9 -15.91 2.97 -0.70
CA PRO A 9 -16.03 2.51 -2.08
C PRO A 9 -15.73 3.60 -3.12
N GLU A 10 -16.16 4.84 -2.90
CA GLU A 10 -15.92 5.97 -3.81
C GLU A 10 -14.48 6.50 -3.81
N LYS A 11 -13.64 6.14 -2.82
CA LYS A 11 -12.30 6.72 -2.67
C LYS A 11 -11.18 5.93 -3.35
N LEU A 12 -11.46 4.75 -3.90
CA LEU A 12 -10.40 3.87 -4.39
C LEU A 12 -10.02 4.12 -5.85
N ASN A 13 -10.96 4.57 -6.69
CA ASN A 13 -10.69 4.74 -8.12
C ASN A 13 -9.62 5.81 -8.37
N GLY A 14 -8.49 5.42 -8.96
CA GLY A 14 -7.35 6.29 -9.25
C GLY A 14 -6.52 6.72 -8.04
N ALA A 15 -6.90 6.33 -6.82
CA ALA A 15 -6.25 6.82 -5.60
C ALA A 15 -4.82 6.29 -5.43
N ARG A 16 -3.98 7.11 -4.78
CA ARG A 16 -2.70 6.69 -4.23
C ARG A 16 -2.91 6.33 -2.77
N VAL A 17 -2.51 5.12 -2.40
CA VAL A 17 -2.78 4.53 -1.07
C VAL A 17 -1.47 4.39 -0.31
N LEU A 18 -1.47 4.77 0.96
CA LEU A 18 -0.40 4.50 1.91
C LEU A 18 -0.90 3.42 2.86
N ASP A 19 -0.18 2.30 2.95
CA ASP A 19 -0.49 1.18 3.83
C ASP A 19 0.57 1.16 4.95
N LEU A 20 0.17 1.62 6.13
CA LEU A 20 1.02 1.71 7.32
C LEU A 20 0.94 0.40 8.10
N PHE A 21 2.07 -0.06 8.66
CA PHE A 21 2.16 -1.36 9.32
C PHE A 21 1.69 -2.49 8.38
N ALA A 22 2.17 -2.45 7.14
CA ALA A 22 1.54 -3.17 6.03
C ALA A 22 1.47 -4.69 6.23
N GLY A 23 2.36 -5.29 7.03
CA GLY A 23 2.38 -6.72 7.27
C GLY A 23 2.55 -7.49 5.95
N THR A 24 1.49 -8.16 5.49
CA THR A 24 1.47 -8.89 4.21
C THR A 24 1.04 -8.03 3.01
N GLY A 25 0.66 -6.78 3.24
CA GLY A 25 0.18 -5.82 2.24
C GLY A 25 -1.27 -6.00 1.83
N ALA A 26 -2.06 -6.77 2.59
CA ALA A 26 -3.43 -7.12 2.21
C ALA A 26 -4.31 -5.89 1.89
N LEU A 27 -4.15 -4.78 2.63
CA LEU A 27 -4.93 -3.56 2.46
C LEU A 27 -4.54 -2.83 1.16
N GLY A 28 -3.26 -2.52 0.97
CA GLY A 28 -2.80 -1.85 -0.26
C GLY A 28 -3.04 -2.69 -1.51
N LEU A 29 -2.91 -4.01 -1.42
CA LEU A 29 -3.22 -4.93 -2.51
C LEU A 29 -4.73 -4.99 -2.82
N GLU A 30 -5.58 -5.00 -1.79
CA GLU A 30 -7.02 -4.85 -1.97
C GLU A 30 -7.33 -3.54 -2.70
N ALA A 31 -6.75 -2.43 -2.27
CA ALA A 31 -6.98 -1.14 -2.89
C ALA A 31 -6.63 -1.14 -4.39
N LEU A 32 -5.48 -1.72 -4.75
CA LEU A 32 -5.05 -1.86 -6.15
C LEU A 32 -6.04 -2.70 -6.97
N SER A 33 -6.57 -3.79 -6.40
CA SER A 33 -7.60 -4.62 -7.05
C SER A 33 -8.95 -3.90 -7.23
N ARG A 34 -9.17 -2.81 -6.50
CA ARG A 34 -10.40 -1.98 -6.52
C ARG A 34 -10.22 -0.66 -7.28
N GLY A 35 -9.11 -0.48 -7.98
CA GLY A 35 -8.91 0.65 -8.88
C GLY A 35 -7.94 1.71 -8.37
N ALA A 36 -7.28 1.52 -7.23
CA ALA A 36 -6.19 2.41 -6.82
C ALA A 36 -5.09 2.43 -7.89
N SER A 37 -4.53 3.59 -8.17
CA SER A 37 -3.47 3.74 -9.18
C SER A 37 -2.12 3.26 -8.67
N TYR A 38 -1.86 3.44 -7.37
CA TYR A 38 -0.57 3.17 -6.74
C TYR A 38 -0.72 2.84 -5.24
N ALA A 39 0.12 1.94 -4.72
CA ALA A 39 0.20 1.67 -3.28
C ALA A 39 1.64 1.80 -2.75
N VAL A 40 1.79 2.46 -1.61
CA VAL A 40 3.04 2.54 -0.85
C VAL A 40 2.88 1.75 0.44
N PHE A 41 3.75 0.79 0.67
CA PHE A 41 3.75 -0.03 1.88
C PHE A 41 4.88 0.41 2.81
N ILE A 42 4.55 0.67 4.08
CA ILE A 42 5.53 0.91 5.14
C ILE A 42 5.59 -0.33 6.02
N GLU A 43 6.73 -1.02 6.03
CA GLU A 43 6.91 -2.25 6.81
C GLU A 43 8.36 -2.43 7.28
N GLU A 44 8.54 -2.61 8.59
CA GLU A 44 9.84 -2.74 9.22
C GLU A 44 10.39 -4.18 9.22
N SER A 45 9.51 -5.18 9.27
CA SER A 45 9.90 -6.59 9.26
C SER A 45 10.39 -7.06 7.90
N ALA A 46 11.44 -7.88 7.89
CA ALA A 46 11.94 -8.48 6.65
C ALA A 46 10.94 -9.49 6.07
N GLU A 47 10.27 -10.25 6.93
CA GLU A 47 9.25 -11.21 6.56
C GLU A 47 8.06 -10.55 5.87
N GLY A 48 7.47 -9.51 6.48
CA GLY A 48 6.34 -8.78 5.91
C GLY A 48 6.67 -8.20 4.54
N ARG A 49 7.83 -7.52 4.41
CA ARG A 49 8.30 -7.04 3.10
C ARG A 49 8.51 -8.16 2.07
N GLY A 50 8.96 -9.33 2.51
CA GLY A 50 9.09 -10.51 1.66
C GLY A 50 7.73 -10.95 1.11
N LEU A 51 6.72 -11.06 1.99
CA LEU A 51 5.36 -11.41 1.62
C LEU A 51 4.73 -10.37 0.67
N ILE A 52 4.91 -9.07 0.95
CA ILE A 52 4.43 -8.00 0.07
C ILE A 52 5.04 -8.14 -1.32
N ARG A 53 6.36 -8.38 -1.41
CA ARG A 53 7.05 -8.54 -2.69
C ARG A 53 6.51 -9.73 -3.47
N THR A 54 6.39 -10.90 -2.83
CA THR A 54 5.84 -12.11 -3.45
C THR A 54 4.44 -11.87 -3.98
N ASN A 55 3.57 -11.19 -3.22
CA ASN A 55 2.21 -10.88 -3.65
C ASN A 55 2.19 -9.87 -4.81
N VAL A 56 3.03 -8.84 -4.76
CA VAL A 56 3.15 -7.85 -5.84
C VAL A 56 3.57 -8.52 -7.15
N GLU A 57 4.54 -9.42 -7.09
CA GLU A 57 5.00 -10.18 -8.25
C GLU A 57 3.92 -11.13 -8.76
N ALA A 58 3.29 -11.91 -7.87
CA ALA A 58 2.23 -12.86 -8.21
C ALA A 58 1.01 -12.20 -8.87
N PHE A 59 0.69 -10.95 -8.50
CA PHE A 59 -0.43 -10.20 -9.06
C PHE A 59 -0.04 -9.27 -10.21
N GLY A 60 1.22 -9.26 -10.66
CA GLY A 60 1.68 -8.41 -11.75
C GLY A 60 1.59 -6.91 -11.43
N LEU A 61 1.74 -6.53 -10.15
CA LEU A 61 1.62 -5.16 -9.66
C LEU A 61 2.96 -4.41 -9.63
N THR A 62 4.01 -4.99 -10.23
CA THR A 62 5.31 -4.36 -10.39
C THR A 62 5.17 -3.02 -11.10
N GLY A 63 5.84 -1.98 -10.59
CA GLY A 63 5.73 -0.62 -11.11
C GLY A 63 4.53 0.18 -10.60
N ARG A 64 3.54 -0.46 -9.98
CA ARG A 64 2.39 0.19 -9.32
C ARG A 64 2.49 0.22 -7.79
N THR A 65 3.65 -0.20 -7.27
CA THR A 65 3.88 -0.32 -5.83
C THR A 65 5.25 0.20 -5.42
N LYS A 66 5.36 0.64 -4.17
CA LYS A 66 6.64 0.94 -3.49
C LYS A 66 6.61 0.32 -2.10
N ILE A 67 7.72 -0.29 -1.69
CA ILE A 67 7.87 -0.83 -0.32
C ILE A 67 9.01 -0.06 0.35
N PHE A 68 8.73 0.56 1.50
CA PHE A 68 9.74 1.19 2.35
C PHE A 68 9.97 0.38 3.62
N ARG A 69 11.25 0.16 3.94
CA ARG A 69 11.67 -0.31 5.27
C ARG A 69 11.76 0.90 6.20
N ARG A 70 10.69 1.16 6.96
CA ARG A 70 10.62 2.22 7.97
C ARG A 70 9.66 1.83 9.09
N ASP A 71 9.88 2.43 10.25
CA ASP A 71 8.89 2.51 11.33
C ASP A 71 7.77 3.47 10.91
N ALA A 72 6.52 2.99 10.93
CA ALA A 72 5.36 3.79 10.56
C ALA A 72 5.01 4.88 11.58
N THR A 73 5.50 4.79 12.83
CA THR A 73 5.35 5.85 13.84
C THR A 73 6.34 7.00 13.66
N GLY A 74 7.42 6.76 12.89
CA GLY A 74 8.56 7.67 12.72
C GLY A 74 8.91 7.94 11.26
N LEU A 75 7.94 8.26 10.41
CA LEU A 75 8.15 8.41 8.96
C LEU A 75 9.04 9.58 8.54
N GLY A 76 9.15 10.60 9.41
CA GLY A 76 9.80 11.87 9.10
C GLY A 76 9.00 12.72 8.12
N GLU A 77 9.66 13.71 7.50
CA GLU A 77 9.01 14.59 6.53
C GLU A 77 8.68 13.87 5.22
N ALA A 78 7.56 14.24 4.60
CA ALA A 78 7.09 13.64 3.35
C ALA A 78 8.00 13.94 2.15
N GLY A 79 8.85 14.97 2.21
CA GLY A 79 9.75 15.36 1.13
C GLY A 79 8.98 15.64 -0.18
N THR A 80 9.37 14.97 -1.26
CA THR A 80 8.76 15.14 -2.61
C THR A 80 7.66 14.12 -2.93
N ILE A 81 7.20 13.34 -1.94
CA ILE A 81 6.09 12.40 -2.15
C ILE A 81 4.80 13.18 -2.41
N ALA A 82 4.10 12.81 -3.49
CA ALA A 82 2.77 13.34 -3.77
C ALA A 82 1.76 12.91 -2.69
N ALA A 83 0.61 13.60 -2.61
CA ALA A 83 -0.43 13.31 -1.63
C ALA A 83 -1.09 11.92 -1.82
N PHE A 84 -1.53 11.32 -0.72
CA PHE A 84 -2.29 10.08 -0.70
C PHE A 84 -3.80 10.37 -0.56
N GLY A 85 -4.62 9.63 -1.31
CA GLY A 85 -6.08 9.70 -1.19
C GLY A 85 -6.63 8.83 -0.07
N LEU A 86 -5.82 7.87 0.41
CA LEU A 86 -6.14 6.97 1.51
C LEU A 86 -4.85 6.59 2.26
N VAL A 87 -4.94 6.56 3.59
CA VAL A 87 -3.89 6.14 4.54
C VAL A 87 -4.50 5.16 5.54
#